data_AF-A0A0V1KCG3-F1
#
_entry.id   AF-A0A0V1KCG3-F1
#
_cell.length_a   1.000
_cell.length_b   1.000
_cell.length_c   1.000
_cell.angle_alpha   90.00
_cell.angle_beta   90.00
_cell.angle_gamma   90.00
#
_symmetry.space_group_name_H-M   'P 1'
#
loop_
_entity.id
_entity.type
_entity.pdbx_description
1 polymer ?
#
loop_
_entity_poly.entity_id
_entity_poly.type
_entity_poly.pdbx_seq_one_letter_code
_entity_poly.pdbx_strand_id
1 'polypeptide(L)'
;LKDKKIQCNASWEQTMRIIQGDPRYRAIPKLQEKKQIFNAYKVQRAKEEKEEMRQRQRKSKEDLEKWLQENDKVTPTMRYRRAEELFKDERVWNAVPEMERRDIFKDVQFYLDKKEKEEARVLRKKNIRALAAILAGMPEVTVETTWREGRKLLAENTAFLNDESLQNMDKEDALIVWEEHIRGLEAEEKAEKEAEALREKRQCRKRREAFQQMLDEMYKMGVLNCHSLWRVLYPTFAKDPRFTEMLGQPGSTPLDLFKFYVMNLKERFDYDKRILKAILKEKKFTVEAETAYENFLKQVKDDTRTADIPVCNMKQCFEALVERAKSKEKDRMKEESRRVS
;
A
#
# COMPACT_ATOMS: atom_id res chain seq x y z
N LEU A 1 62.37 20.02 40.02
CA LEU A 1 62.75 18.84 39.19
C LEU A 1 62.30 19.02 37.73
N LYS A 2 61.00 19.25 37.46
CA LYS A 2 60.46 19.53 36.11
C LYS A 2 61.10 20.77 35.45
N ASP A 3 61.12 21.90 36.15
CA ASP A 3 61.68 23.19 35.67
C ASP A 3 63.16 23.11 35.32
N LYS A 4 63.90 22.24 36.03
CA LYS A 4 65.33 22.00 35.82
C LYS A 4 65.61 20.89 34.80
N LYS A 5 64.58 20.40 34.09
CA LYS A 5 64.65 19.37 33.02
C LYS A 5 65.47 18.14 33.40
N ILE A 6 65.32 17.68 34.64
CA ILE A 6 66.05 16.50 35.12
C ILE A 6 65.55 15.25 34.39
N GLN A 7 66.47 14.51 33.78
CA GLN A 7 66.21 13.30 33.00
C GLN A 7 65.86 12.10 33.89
N CYS A 8 65.09 11.16 33.35
CA CYS A 8 64.65 9.94 34.04
C CYS A 8 65.80 8.95 34.36
N ASN A 9 66.95 9.08 33.71
CA ASN A 9 68.17 8.30 33.97
C ASN A 9 69.16 8.99 34.92
N ALA A 10 68.91 10.24 35.34
CA ALA A 10 69.84 11.01 36.16
C ALA A 10 70.06 10.38 37.55
N SER A 11 71.29 10.51 38.08
CA SER A 11 71.60 10.07 39.45
C SER A 11 71.15 11.10 40.49
N TRP A 12 70.93 10.64 41.73
CA TRP A 12 70.55 11.55 42.84
C TRP A 12 71.64 12.60 43.09
N GLU A 13 72.91 12.21 43.05
CA GLU A 13 74.04 13.10 43.31
C GLU A 13 74.18 14.21 42.26
N GLN A 14 74.03 13.85 40.98
CA GLN A 14 74.04 14.82 39.88
C GLN A 14 72.85 15.77 39.98
N THR A 15 71.67 15.24 40.27
CA THR A 15 70.46 16.04 40.43
C THR A 15 70.54 16.99 41.61
N MET A 16 71.08 16.51 42.76
CA MET A 16 71.24 17.29 43.98
C MET A 16 72.08 18.54 43.74
N ARG A 17 73.22 18.42 43.02
CA ARG A 17 74.07 19.56 42.66
C ARG A 17 73.32 20.64 41.88
N ILE A 18 72.34 20.24 41.05
CA ILE A 18 71.54 21.16 40.22
C ILE A 18 70.43 21.84 41.03
N ILE A 19 69.83 21.14 42.00
CA ILE A 19 68.66 21.64 42.74
C ILE A 19 68.98 22.24 44.11
N GLN A 20 70.20 22.08 44.64
CA GLN A 20 70.57 22.51 45.99
C GLN A 20 70.39 24.03 46.25
N GLY A 21 70.52 24.84 45.20
CA GLY A 21 70.32 26.29 45.26
C GLY A 21 68.86 26.73 45.15
N ASP A 22 67.93 25.82 44.87
CA ASP A 22 66.50 26.14 44.72
C ASP A 22 65.85 26.32 46.11
N PRO A 23 65.07 27.40 46.36
CA PRO A 23 64.38 27.60 47.62
C PRO A 23 63.50 26.40 48.03
N ARG A 24 62.89 25.71 47.05
CA ARG A 24 62.04 24.54 47.27
C ARG A 24 62.83 23.33 47.76
N TYR A 25 64.14 23.29 47.54
CA TYR A 25 65.01 22.24 48.07
C TYR A 25 65.22 22.37 49.58
N ARG A 26 65.27 23.61 50.11
CA ARG A 26 65.41 23.85 51.56
C ARG A 26 64.10 23.65 52.32
N ALA A 27 62.96 23.79 51.65
CA ALA A 27 61.62 23.59 52.23
C ALA A 27 61.34 22.14 52.66
N ILE A 28 62.04 21.15 52.09
CA ILE A 28 61.98 19.75 52.52
C ILE A 28 63.20 19.51 53.43
N PRO A 29 63.05 19.24 54.73
CA PRO A 29 64.19 19.13 55.63
C PRO A 29 64.89 17.76 55.55
N LYS A 30 64.12 16.66 55.39
CA LYS A 30 64.68 15.31 55.45
C LYS A 30 65.22 14.86 54.09
N LEU A 31 66.48 14.41 54.07
CA LEU A 31 67.11 13.85 52.86
C LEU A 31 66.33 12.67 52.28
N GLN A 32 65.74 11.84 53.14
CA GLN A 32 64.95 10.69 52.73
C GLN A 32 63.69 11.09 51.95
N GLU A 33 62.98 12.12 52.42
CA GLU A 33 61.79 12.66 51.73
C GLU A 33 62.16 13.27 50.37
N LYS A 34 63.31 13.95 50.28
CA LYS A 34 63.82 14.47 48.99
C LYS A 34 64.16 13.35 47.99
N LYS A 35 64.82 12.26 48.46
CA LYS A 35 65.12 11.08 47.65
C LYS A 35 63.85 10.38 47.18
N GLN A 36 62.82 10.28 48.04
CA GLN A 36 61.52 9.72 47.69
C GLN A 36 60.81 10.56 46.60
N ILE A 37 60.75 11.88 46.75
CA ILE A 37 60.15 12.79 45.75
C ILE A 37 60.89 12.70 44.42
N PHE A 38 62.23 12.60 44.44
CA PHE A 38 63.03 12.41 43.24
C PHE A 38 62.76 11.08 42.55
N ASN A 39 62.70 9.97 43.28
CA ASN A 39 62.37 8.66 42.71
C ASN A 39 60.95 8.64 42.13
N ALA A 40 59.97 9.24 42.83
CA ALA A 40 58.61 9.39 42.33
C ALA A 40 58.56 10.23 41.04
N TYR A 41 59.31 11.34 40.98
CA TYR A 41 59.45 12.15 39.77
C TYR A 41 60.09 11.37 38.62
N LYS A 42 61.14 10.56 38.86
CA LYS A 42 61.76 9.72 37.83
C LYS A 42 60.76 8.73 37.23
N VAL A 43 60.00 8.05 38.07
CA VAL A 43 58.96 7.10 37.63
C VAL A 43 57.87 7.80 36.84
N GLN A 44 57.38 8.94 37.34
CA GLN A 44 56.35 9.73 36.66
C GLN A 44 56.84 10.27 35.31
N ARG A 45 58.07 10.78 35.23
CA ARG A 45 58.64 11.27 33.97
C ARG A 45 58.87 10.18 32.94
N ALA A 46 59.38 9.02 33.37
CA ALA A 46 59.51 7.87 32.47
C ALA A 46 58.15 7.42 31.91
N LYS A 47 57.09 7.49 32.72
CA LYS A 47 55.71 7.22 32.29
C LYS A 47 55.20 8.28 31.30
N GLU A 48 55.42 9.56 31.57
CA GLU A 48 55.07 10.68 30.68
C GLU A 48 55.79 10.59 29.34
N GLU A 49 57.12 10.38 29.31
CA GLU A 49 57.91 10.26 28.07
C GLU A 49 57.44 9.06 27.23
N LYS A 50 57.14 7.92 27.87
CA LYS A 50 56.59 6.74 27.19
C LYS A 50 55.21 7.02 26.61
N GLU A 51 54.36 7.77 27.32
CA GLU A 51 53.05 8.17 26.83
C GLU A 51 53.15 9.17 25.67
N GLU A 52 54.01 10.19 25.77
CA GLU A 52 54.25 11.16 24.70
C GLU A 52 54.79 10.48 23.43
N MET A 53 55.68 9.49 23.57
CA MET A 53 56.13 8.69 22.43
C MET A 53 54.99 7.86 21.82
N ARG A 54 54.15 7.21 22.65
CA ARG A 54 52.98 6.48 22.16
C ARG A 54 52.01 7.40 21.42
N GLN A 55 51.72 8.57 21.97
CA GLN A 55 50.82 9.55 21.36
C GLN A 55 51.38 10.09 20.05
N ARG A 56 52.68 10.39 19.99
CA ARG A 56 53.35 10.80 18.74
C ARG A 56 53.28 9.70 17.68
N GLN A 57 53.56 8.45 18.05
CA GLN A 57 53.47 7.32 17.12
C GLN A 57 52.04 7.12 16.61
N ARG A 58 51.04 7.13 17.51
CA ARG A 58 49.63 7.04 17.15
C ARG A 58 49.24 8.14 16.17
N LYS A 59 49.62 9.38 16.47
CA LYS A 59 49.37 10.52 15.59
C LYS A 59 50.04 10.36 14.22
N SER A 60 51.30 9.95 14.17
CA SER A 60 51.98 9.69 12.88
C SER A 60 51.26 8.64 12.04
N LYS A 61 50.67 7.61 12.65
CA LYS A 61 49.88 6.59 11.96
C LYS A 61 48.57 7.16 11.41
N GLU A 62 47.82 7.88 12.23
CA GLU A 62 46.57 8.53 11.84
C GLU A 62 46.80 9.56 10.72
N ASP A 63 47.87 10.36 10.82
CA ASP A 63 48.28 11.33 9.82
C ASP A 63 48.65 10.64 8.49
N LEU A 64 49.38 9.52 8.54
CA LEU A 64 49.72 8.74 7.35
C LEU A 64 48.48 8.11 6.70
N GLU A 65 47.61 7.51 7.49
CA GLU A 65 46.37 6.89 7.00
C GLU A 65 45.51 7.92 6.26
N LYS A 66 45.25 9.06 6.91
CA LYS A 66 44.47 10.15 6.32
C LYS A 66 45.12 10.68 5.05
N TRP A 67 46.44 10.90 5.08
CA TRP A 67 47.17 11.38 3.92
C TRP A 67 47.08 10.40 2.75
N LEU A 68 47.17 9.09 2.98
CA LEU A 68 47.01 8.10 1.93
C LEU A 68 45.57 8.03 1.38
N GLN A 69 44.55 8.28 2.21
CA GLN A 69 43.15 8.31 1.78
C GLN A 69 42.81 9.54 0.92
N GLU A 70 43.47 10.68 1.16
CA GLU A 70 43.20 11.96 0.49
C GLU A 70 44.14 12.24 -0.69
N ASN A 71 45.17 11.41 -0.91
CA ASN A 71 46.17 11.64 -1.94
C ASN A 71 45.74 11.04 -3.29
N ASP A 72 45.55 11.91 -4.29
CA ASP A 72 45.14 11.55 -5.67
C ASP A 72 46.05 10.53 -6.36
N LYS A 73 47.31 10.41 -5.93
CA LYS A 73 48.24 9.43 -6.50
C LYS A 73 47.96 8.01 -6.01
N VAL A 74 47.26 7.83 -4.89
CA VAL A 74 46.93 6.51 -4.33
C VAL A 74 45.68 5.98 -5.00
N THR A 75 45.80 4.83 -5.68
CA THR A 75 44.65 4.16 -6.30
C THR A 75 44.25 2.91 -5.51
N PRO A 76 42.99 2.45 -5.57
CA PRO A 76 42.48 1.26 -4.86
C PRO A 76 43.16 -0.08 -5.23
N THR A 77 43.87 -0.11 -6.37
CA THR A 77 44.58 -1.29 -6.89
C THR A 77 46.10 -1.15 -6.82
N MET A 78 46.60 -0.08 -6.20
CA MET A 78 48.03 0.21 -6.13
C MET A 78 48.75 -0.82 -5.26
N ARG A 79 49.84 -1.40 -5.80
CA ARG A 79 50.72 -2.27 -5.01
C ARG A 79 51.59 -1.45 -4.07
N TYR A 80 51.81 -1.95 -2.85
CA TYR A 80 52.65 -1.29 -1.84
C TYR A 80 54.03 -0.89 -2.37
N ARG A 81 54.69 -1.75 -3.16
CA ARG A 81 56.01 -1.44 -3.74
C ARG A 81 56.01 -0.15 -4.57
N ARG A 82 54.93 0.09 -5.33
CA ARG A 82 54.78 1.32 -6.12
C ARG A 82 54.56 2.54 -5.21
N ALA A 83 53.74 2.38 -4.16
CA ALA A 83 53.55 3.44 -3.16
C ALA A 83 54.87 3.80 -2.45
N GLU A 84 55.67 2.79 -2.10
CA GLU A 84 56.98 2.98 -1.50
C GLU A 84 57.93 3.75 -2.41
N GLU A 85 58.01 3.40 -3.69
CA GLU A 85 58.82 4.11 -4.67
C GLU A 85 58.36 5.58 -4.86
N LEU A 86 57.05 5.82 -4.82
CA LEU A 86 56.45 7.14 -5.02
C LEU A 86 56.55 8.07 -3.80
N PHE A 87 56.48 7.50 -2.59
CA PHE A 87 56.36 8.27 -1.35
C PHE A 87 57.59 8.20 -0.45
N LYS A 88 58.68 7.57 -0.92
CA LYS A 88 59.94 7.43 -0.16
C LYS A 88 60.52 8.73 0.40
N ASP A 89 60.29 9.86 -0.26
CA ASP A 89 60.83 11.17 0.14
C ASP A 89 59.85 11.97 1.02
N GLU A 90 58.62 11.45 1.21
CA GLU A 90 57.57 12.13 1.95
C GLU A 90 57.78 12.01 3.46
N ARG A 91 57.69 13.14 4.15
CA ARG A 91 57.89 13.19 5.61
C ARG A 91 56.83 12.36 6.35
N VAL A 92 55.59 12.39 5.88
CA VAL A 92 54.46 11.67 6.50
C VAL A 92 54.63 10.16 6.36
N TRP A 93 55.18 9.72 5.21
CA TRP A 93 55.53 8.33 4.94
C TRP A 93 56.65 7.85 5.87
N ASN A 94 57.74 8.61 5.96
CA ASN A 94 58.90 8.23 6.78
C ASN A 94 58.69 8.40 8.30
N ALA A 95 57.61 9.05 8.73
CA ALA A 95 57.26 9.20 10.15
C ALA A 95 56.76 7.89 10.79
N VAL A 96 56.47 6.86 10.00
CA VAL A 96 55.92 5.58 10.43
C VAL A 96 56.86 4.43 10.02
N PRO A 97 57.17 3.47 10.91
CA PRO A 97 57.96 2.28 10.59
C PRO A 97 57.36 1.45 9.44
N GLU A 98 58.21 0.77 8.66
CA GLU A 98 57.78 0.01 7.48
C GLU A 98 56.71 -1.05 7.76
N MET A 99 56.85 -1.81 8.84
CA MET A 99 55.86 -2.83 9.21
C MET A 99 54.47 -2.21 9.37
N GLU A 100 54.38 -1.09 10.08
CA GLU A 100 53.12 -0.40 10.34
C GLU A 100 52.60 0.31 9.08
N ARG A 101 53.49 0.85 8.23
CA ARG A 101 53.12 1.40 6.91
C ARG A 101 52.42 0.35 6.05
N ARG A 102 52.93 -0.89 6.03
CA ARG A 102 52.34 -1.98 5.23
C ARG A 102 50.93 -2.32 5.68
N ASP A 103 50.67 -2.33 6.98
CA ASP A 103 49.35 -2.61 7.52
C ASP A 103 48.39 -1.45 7.26
N ILE A 104 48.80 -0.21 7.57
CA ILE A 104 48.01 1.00 7.26
C ILE A 104 47.68 1.07 5.77
N PHE A 105 48.66 0.79 4.89
CA PHE A 105 48.42 0.81 3.45
C PHE A 105 47.39 -0.23 3.02
N LYS A 106 47.40 -1.45 3.56
CA LYS A 106 46.37 -2.46 3.26
C LYS A 106 44.98 -2.00 3.69
N ASP A 107 44.87 -1.42 4.88
CA ASP A 107 43.60 -0.91 5.39
C ASP A 107 43.08 0.24 4.53
N VAL A 108 43.95 1.17 4.11
CA VAL A 108 43.60 2.24 3.19
C VAL A 108 43.19 1.71 1.81
N GLN A 109 43.87 0.71 1.27
CA GLN A 109 43.47 0.07 0.00
C GLN A 109 42.05 -0.52 0.10
N PHE A 110 41.76 -1.23 1.19
CA PHE A 110 40.42 -1.77 1.43
C PHE A 110 39.37 -0.66 1.57
N TYR A 111 39.70 0.41 2.30
CA TYR A 111 38.82 1.57 2.45
C TYR A 111 38.54 2.24 1.10
N LEU A 112 39.56 2.47 0.27
CA LEU A 112 39.42 3.12 -1.03
C LEU A 112 38.60 2.27 -2.01
N ASP A 113 38.84 0.96 -2.09
CA ASP A 113 38.03 0.03 -2.90
C ASP A 113 36.56 0.01 -2.46
N LYS A 114 36.33 -0.02 -1.14
CA LYS A 114 34.98 0.04 -0.57
C LYS A 114 34.29 1.38 -0.86
N LYS A 115 35.02 2.50 -0.74
CA LYS A 115 34.52 3.85 -1.01
C LYS A 115 34.13 4.00 -2.49
N GLU A 116 35.00 3.59 -3.42
CA GLU A 116 34.72 3.66 -4.86
C GLU A 116 33.51 2.81 -5.25
N LYS A 117 33.41 1.57 -4.74
CA LYS A 117 32.24 0.71 -4.96
C LYS A 117 30.95 1.32 -4.41
N GLU A 118 31.01 1.95 -3.25
CA GLU A 118 29.85 2.63 -2.65
C GLU A 118 29.45 3.86 -3.47
N GLU A 119 30.40 4.69 -3.89
CA GLU A 119 30.15 5.85 -4.75
C GLU A 119 29.54 5.43 -6.10
N ALA A 120 30.06 4.38 -6.73
CA ALA A 120 29.50 3.80 -7.95
C ALA A 120 28.07 3.29 -7.72
N ARG A 121 27.80 2.63 -6.59
CA ARG A 121 26.45 2.15 -6.22
C ARG A 121 25.47 3.31 -6.01
N VAL A 122 25.91 4.36 -5.31
CA VAL A 122 25.10 5.56 -5.06
C VAL A 122 24.80 6.27 -6.37
N LEU A 123 25.80 6.43 -7.25
CA LEU A 123 25.64 7.03 -8.57
C LEU A 123 24.67 6.22 -9.43
N ARG A 124 24.84 4.91 -9.52
CA ARG A 124 23.92 4.00 -10.23
C ARG A 124 22.49 4.17 -9.73
N LYS A 125 22.28 4.19 -8.41
CA LYS A 125 20.95 4.37 -7.81
C LYS A 125 20.35 5.76 -8.09
N LYS A 126 21.17 6.80 -8.09
CA LYS A 126 20.75 8.16 -8.47
C LYS A 126 20.32 8.20 -9.93
N ASN A 127 21.11 7.59 -10.83
CA ASN A 127 20.85 7.57 -12.27
C ASN A 127 19.57 6.80 -12.60
N ILE A 128 19.38 5.63 -12.00
CA ILE A 128 18.15 4.83 -12.13
C ILE A 128 16.92 5.67 -11.76
N ARG A 129 16.97 6.37 -10.62
CA ARG A 129 15.86 7.22 -10.15
C ARG A 129 15.62 8.42 -11.06
N ALA A 130 16.69 9.06 -11.53
CA ALA A 130 16.57 10.23 -12.39
C ALA A 130 15.99 9.84 -13.76
N LEU A 131 16.44 8.72 -14.36
CA LEU A 131 15.85 8.20 -15.59
C LEU A 131 14.38 7.83 -15.40
N ALA A 132 14.02 7.15 -14.31
CA ALA A 132 12.63 6.81 -14.01
C ALA A 132 11.75 8.06 -13.87
N ALA A 133 12.26 9.13 -13.24
CA ALA A 133 11.56 10.40 -13.12
C ALA A 133 11.39 11.11 -14.47
N ILE A 134 12.39 11.04 -15.36
CA ILE A 134 12.29 11.57 -16.73
C ILE A 134 11.20 10.82 -17.49
N LEU A 135 11.21 9.49 -17.47
CA LEU A 135 10.20 8.67 -18.15
C LEU A 135 8.79 8.94 -17.62
N ALA A 136 8.62 9.06 -16.30
CA ALA A 136 7.33 9.43 -15.70
C ALA A 136 6.81 10.81 -16.13
N GLY A 137 7.70 11.71 -16.56
CA GLY A 137 7.36 13.03 -17.08
C GLY A 137 7.12 13.08 -18.59
N MET A 138 7.23 11.97 -19.31
CA MET A 138 7.09 11.89 -20.77
C MET A 138 5.73 11.33 -21.16
N PRO A 139 4.71 12.18 -21.43
CA PRO A 139 3.38 11.72 -21.84
C PRO A 139 3.36 11.04 -23.21
N GLU A 140 4.40 11.21 -24.02
CA GLU A 140 4.55 10.57 -25.33
C GLU A 140 4.85 9.07 -25.22
N VAL A 141 5.33 8.61 -24.06
CA VAL A 141 5.61 7.20 -23.80
C VAL A 141 4.32 6.51 -23.36
N THR A 142 3.87 5.58 -24.17
CA THR A 142 2.66 4.76 -23.94
C THR A 142 3.02 3.29 -23.76
N VAL A 143 2.03 2.47 -23.38
CA VAL A 143 2.17 1.01 -23.26
C VAL A 143 2.64 0.32 -24.54
N GLU A 144 2.37 0.91 -25.71
CA GLU A 144 2.77 0.36 -27.01
C GLU A 144 4.16 0.84 -27.46
N THR A 145 4.76 1.78 -26.74
CA THR A 145 6.03 2.39 -27.13
C THR A 145 7.16 1.39 -26.98
N THR A 146 7.88 1.13 -28.08
CA THR A 146 9.01 0.21 -28.06
C THR A 146 10.26 0.88 -27.47
N TRP A 147 11.21 0.09 -26.97
CA TRP A 147 12.49 0.63 -26.50
C TRP A 147 13.22 1.49 -27.54
N ARG A 148 13.13 1.11 -28.83
CA ARG A 148 13.78 1.86 -29.92
C ARG A 148 13.20 3.27 -30.06
N GLU A 149 11.88 3.40 -29.98
CA GLU A 149 11.19 4.68 -30.03
C GLU A 149 11.43 5.49 -28.75
N GLY A 150 11.33 4.84 -27.59
CA GLY A 150 11.66 5.41 -26.29
C GLY A 150 13.06 6.02 -26.24
N ARG A 151 14.06 5.32 -26.77
CA ARG A 151 15.43 5.83 -26.85
C ARG A 151 15.55 7.08 -27.73
N LYS A 152 14.77 7.17 -28.81
CA LYS A 152 14.74 8.37 -29.65
C LYS A 152 14.13 9.54 -28.88
N LEU A 153 13.00 9.32 -28.20
CA LEU A 153 12.35 10.32 -27.36
C LEU A 153 13.26 10.79 -26.21
N LEU A 154 13.99 9.86 -25.56
CA LEU A 154 14.98 10.19 -24.53
C LEU A 154 16.14 11.02 -25.10
N ALA A 155 16.60 10.73 -26.31
CA ALA A 155 17.66 11.50 -26.97
C ALA A 155 17.21 12.92 -27.36
N GLU A 156 15.90 13.18 -27.44
CA GLU A 156 15.31 14.49 -27.69
C GLU A 156 14.98 15.24 -26.37
N ASN A 157 15.00 14.53 -25.23
CA ASN A 157 14.66 15.08 -23.92
C ASN A 157 15.82 15.91 -23.33
N THR A 158 15.56 17.19 -23.05
CA THR A 158 16.58 18.12 -22.52
C THR A 158 17.14 17.73 -21.16
N ALA A 159 16.32 17.12 -20.28
CA ALA A 159 16.77 16.70 -18.96
C ALA A 159 17.75 15.52 -19.04
N PHE A 160 17.51 14.59 -19.97
CA PHE A 160 18.43 13.49 -20.25
C PHE A 160 19.72 13.97 -20.93
N LEU A 161 19.61 14.91 -21.89
CA LEU A 161 20.77 15.45 -22.60
C LEU A 161 21.71 16.26 -21.70
N ASN A 162 21.19 16.98 -20.72
CA ASN A 162 21.98 17.82 -19.82
C ASN A 162 22.67 17.05 -18.69
N ASP A 163 22.33 15.76 -18.47
CA ASP A 163 22.94 14.94 -17.42
C ASP A 163 23.92 13.92 -18.02
N GLU A 164 25.20 14.29 -18.03
CA GLU A 164 26.28 13.42 -18.53
C GLU A 164 26.37 12.09 -17.77
N SER A 165 26.01 12.08 -16.48
CA SER A 165 26.04 10.85 -15.68
C SER A 165 24.96 9.87 -16.11
N LEU A 166 23.81 10.36 -16.59
CA LEU A 166 22.76 9.54 -17.20
C LEU A 166 23.15 9.05 -18.58
N GLN A 167 23.81 9.86 -19.40
CA GLN A 167 24.30 9.42 -20.72
C GLN A 167 25.32 8.28 -20.62
N ASN A 168 26.13 8.30 -19.56
CA ASN A 168 27.14 7.29 -19.27
C ASN A 168 26.62 6.14 -18.39
N MET A 169 25.32 6.07 -18.08
CA MET A 169 24.77 4.98 -17.28
C MET A 169 24.87 3.63 -18.01
N ASP A 170 24.83 2.56 -17.24
CA ASP A 170 24.83 1.21 -17.80
C ASP A 170 23.58 0.95 -18.66
N LYS A 171 23.77 0.30 -19.81
CA LYS A 171 22.70 0.07 -20.78
C LYS A 171 21.67 -0.95 -20.28
N GLU A 172 22.10 -1.92 -19.47
CA GLU A 172 21.20 -2.89 -18.83
C GLU A 172 20.33 -2.17 -17.80
N ASP A 173 20.91 -1.27 -17.00
CA ASP A 173 20.15 -0.45 -16.06
C ASP A 173 19.09 0.42 -16.75
N ALA A 174 19.45 1.02 -17.88
CA ALA A 174 18.51 1.84 -18.64
C ALA A 174 17.33 1.01 -19.18
N LEU A 175 17.62 -0.22 -19.62
CA LEU A 175 16.60 -1.17 -20.08
C LEU A 175 15.68 -1.63 -18.94
N ILE A 176 16.24 -1.94 -17.77
CA ILE A 176 15.46 -2.34 -16.60
C ILE A 176 14.49 -1.21 -16.18
N VAL A 177 14.99 0.03 -16.12
CA VAL A 177 14.16 1.21 -15.79
C VAL A 177 13.06 1.43 -16.81
N TRP A 178 13.36 1.24 -18.10
CA TRP A 178 12.36 1.32 -19.15
C TRP A 178 11.29 0.23 -19.03
N GLU A 179 11.69 -1.02 -18.83
CA GLU A 179 10.75 -2.14 -18.66
C GLU A 179 9.85 -1.93 -17.44
N GLU A 180 10.42 -1.47 -16.32
CA GLU A 180 9.65 -1.16 -15.12
C GLU A 180 8.64 -0.03 -15.36
N HIS A 181 9.02 1.00 -16.12
CA HIS A 181 8.12 2.09 -16.51
C HIS A 181 6.96 1.60 -17.38
N ILE A 182 7.23 0.85 -18.46
CA ILE A 182 6.18 0.30 -19.33
C ILE A 182 5.25 -0.64 -18.56
N ARG A 183 5.80 -1.51 -17.71
CA ARG A 183 5.00 -2.40 -16.85
C ARG A 183 4.12 -1.60 -15.88
N GLY A 184 4.62 -0.47 -15.39
CA GLY A 184 3.83 0.48 -14.59
C GLY A 184 2.63 1.03 -15.35
N LEU A 185 2.85 1.49 -16.59
CA LEU A 185 1.78 1.98 -17.48
C LEU A 185 0.75 0.89 -17.79
N GLU A 186 1.19 -0.34 -18.11
CA GLU A 186 0.29 -1.48 -18.36
C GLU A 186 -0.57 -1.81 -17.13
N ALA A 187 0.03 -1.75 -15.93
CA ALA A 187 -0.68 -2.01 -14.69
C ALA A 187 -1.74 -0.92 -14.41
N GLU A 188 -1.42 0.34 -14.68
CA GLU A 188 -2.36 1.46 -14.54
C GLU A 188 -3.53 1.35 -15.52
N GLU A 189 -3.26 1.10 -16.80
CA GLU A 189 -4.30 0.91 -17.82
C GLU A 189 -5.23 -0.27 -17.48
N LYS A 190 -4.64 -1.38 -17.01
CA LYS A 190 -5.41 -2.54 -16.55
C LYS A 190 -6.28 -2.20 -15.34
N ALA A 191 -5.73 -1.50 -14.35
CA ALA A 191 -6.46 -1.09 -13.16
C ALA A 191 -7.62 -0.13 -13.51
N GLU A 192 -7.43 0.76 -14.48
CA GLU A 192 -8.47 1.65 -14.98
C GLU A 192 -9.60 0.87 -15.66
N LYS A 193 -9.27 -0.07 -16.56
CA LYS A 193 -10.25 -0.96 -17.21
C LYS A 193 -11.04 -1.79 -16.20
N GLU A 194 -10.36 -2.36 -15.19
CA GLU A 194 -11.03 -3.12 -14.12
C GLU A 194 -11.94 -2.23 -13.27
N ALA A 195 -11.51 -1.01 -12.94
CA ALA A 195 -12.31 -0.04 -12.21
C ALA A 195 -13.55 0.40 -13.01
N GLU A 196 -13.40 0.63 -14.32
CA GLU A 196 -14.50 0.94 -15.22
C GLU A 196 -15.51 -0.21 -15.30
N ALA A 197 -15.05 -1.43 -15.54
CA ALA A 197 -15.91 -2.61 -15.55
C ALA A 197 -16.69 -2.79 -14.22
N LEU A 198 -16.04 -2.52 -13.08
CA LEU A 198 -16.69 -2.56 -11.77
C LEU A 198 -17.73 -1.44 -11.60
N ARG A 199 -17.42 -0.23 -12.09
CA ARG A 199 -18.36 0.91 -12.10
C ARG A 199 -19.59 0.57 -12.94
N GLU A 200 -19.40 0.05 -14.15
CA GLU A 200 -20.49 -0.37 -15.03
C GLU A 200 -21.35 -1.47 -14.39
N LYS A 201 -20.72 -2.52 -13.83
CA LYS A 201 -21.44 -3.59 -13.12
C LYS A 201 -22.27 -3.06 -11.95
N ARG A 202 -21.73 -2.09 -11.19
CA ARG A 202 -22.47 -1.42 -10.11
C ARG A 202 -23.63 -0.59 -10.65
N GLN A 203 -23.45 0.14 -11.74
CA GLN A 203 -24.53 0.89 -12.38
C GLN A 203 -25.65 -0.04 -12.87
N CYS A 204 -25.30 -1.14 -13.55
CA CYS A 204 -26.28 -2.16 -13.97
C CYS A 204 -27.09 -2.69 -12.79
N ARG A 205 -26.45 -2.96 -11.65
CA ARG A 205 -27.17 -3.37 -10.43
C ARG A 205 -28.14 -2.28 -9.94
N LYS A 206 -27.69 -1.03 -9.85
CA LYS A 206 -28.54 0.09 -9.42
C LYS A 206 -29.74 0.29 -10.35
N ARG A 207 -29.57 0.17 -11.66
CA ARG A 207 -30.66 0.30 -12.63
C ARG A 207 -31.68 -0.83 -12.50
N ARG A 208 -31.23 -2.06 -12.20
CA ARG A 208 -32.12 -3.19 -11.84
C ARG A 208 -32.89 -2.94 -10.54
N GLU A 209 -32.22 -2.46 -9.50
CA GLU A 209 -32.84 -2.11 -8.21
C GLU A 209 -33.90 -1.01 -8.40
N ALA A 210 -33.61 0.02 -9.21
CA ALA A 210 -34.56 1.09 -9.52
C ALA A 210 -35.81 0.56 -10.26
N PHE A 211 -35.65 -0.35 -11.22
CA PHE A 211 -36.79 -0.99 -11.88
C PHE A 211 -37.61 -1.85 -10.91
N GLN A 212 -36.96 -2.59 -10.00
CA GLN A 212 -37.68 -3.34 -8.95
C GLN A 212 -38.45 -2.41 -8.01
N GLN A 213 -37.87 -1.28 -7.63
CA GLN A 213 -38.54 -0.27 -6.82
C GLN A 213 -39.78 0.29 -7.53
N MET A 214 -39.72 0.49 -8.85
CA MET A 214 -40.89 0.87 -9.64
C MET A 214 -41.99 -0.21 -9.58
N LEU A 215 -41.64 -1.50 -9.65
CA LEU A 215 -42.61 -2.59 -9.51
C LEU A 215 -43.25 -2.58 -8.11
N ASP A 216 -42.47 -2.33 -7.06
CA ASP A 216 -42.98 -2.18 -5.69
C ASP A 216 -43.94 -1.00 -5.54
N GLU A 217 -43.63 0.14 -6.15
CA GLU A 217 -44.51 1.32 -6.17
C GLU A 217 -45.84 0.98 -6.88
N MET A 218 -45.78 0.34 -8.04
CA MET A 218 -46.97 -0.06 -8.79
C MET A 218 -47.80 -1.11 -8.04
N TYR A 219 -47.15 -2.01 -7.29
CA TYR A 219 -47.84 -2.95 -6.40
C TYR A 219 -48.56 -2.23 -5.26
N LYS A 220 -47.89 -1.30 -4.59
CA LYS A 220 -48.48 -0.49 -3.50
C LYS A 220 -49.65 0.37 -3.98
N MET A 221 -49.58 0.90 -5.21
CA MET A 221 -50.66 1.65 -5.84
C MET A 221 -51.82 0.76 -6.33
N GLY A 222 -51.67 -0.57 -6.27
CA GLY A 222 -52.68 -1.54 -6.73
C GLY A 222 -52.77 -1.69 -8.25
N VAL A 223 -51.86 -1.08 -9.00
CA VAL A 223 -51.78 -1.17 -10.47
C VAL A 223 -51.17 -2.51 -10.89
N LEU A 224 -50.26 -3.06 -10.08
CA LEU A 224 -49.63 -4.37 -10.26
C LEU A 224 -50.17 -5.37 -9.24
N ASN A 225 -50.41 -6.60 -9.66
CA ASN A 225 -50.79 -7.74 -8.82
C ASN A 225 -50.29 -9.08 -9.41
N CYS A 226 -50.54 -10.20 -8.73
CA CYS A 226 -50.09 -11.54 -9.14
C CYS A 226 -50.71 -12.07 -10.45
N HIS A 227 -51.74 -11.40 -10.99
CA HIS A 227 -52.38 -11.73 -12.26
C HIS A 227 -52.06 -10.73 -13.38
N SER A 228 -51.22 -9.73 -13.09
CA SER A 228 -50.88 -8.68 -14.06
C SER A 228 -50.09 -9.24 -15.24
N LEU A 229 -50.43 -8.75 -16.43
CA LEU A 229 -49.79 -9.16 -17.67
C LEU A 229 -48.83 -8.07 -18.16
N TRP A 230 -47.64 -8.49 -18.60
CA TRP A 230 -46.61 -7.58 -19.14
C TRP A 230 -47.16 -6.65 -20.21
N ARG A 231 -47.90 -7.19 -21.19
CA ARG A 231 -48.48 -6.41 -22.30
C ARG A 231 -49.40 -5.29 -21.84
N VAL A 232 -50.10 -5.46 -20.72
CA VAL A 232 -51.03 -4.46 -20.18
C VAL A 232 -50.27 -3.34 -19.49
N LEU A 233 -49.19 -3.65 -18.78
CA LEU A 233 -48.40 -2.66 -18.02
C LEU A 233 -47.25 -2.05 -18.83
N TYR A 234 -46.89 -2.63 -19.98
CA TYR A 234 -45.85 -2.13 -20.85
C TYR A 234 -46.02 -0.65 -21.25
N PRO A 235 -47.21 -0.13 -21.62
CA PRO A 235 -47.39 1.30 -21.91
C PRO A 235 -47.06 2.23 -20.74
N THR A 236 -47.17 1.73 -19.51
CA THR A 236 -46.79 2.46 -18.29
C THR A 236 -45.29 2.35 -18.06
N PHE A 237 -44.72 1.15 -18.18
CA PHE A 237 -43.27 0.93 -18.06
C PHE A 237 -42.49 1.76 -19.08
N ALA A 238 -42.92 1.78 -20.34
CA ALA A 238 -42.24 2.48 -21.43
C ALA A 238 -42.17 4.02 -21.23
N LYS A 239 -42.99 4.59 -20.34
CA LYS A 239 -42.96 6.02 -20.00
C LYS A 239 -42.03 6.34 -18.83
N ASP A 240 -41.61 5.33 -18.05
CA ASP A 240 -40.76 5.53 -16.88
C ASP A 240 -39.27 5.45 -17.29
N PRO A 241 -38.45 6.46 -16.92
CA PRO A 241 -37.01 6.43 -17.20
C PRO A 241 -36.30 5.19 -16.68
N ARG A 242 -36.72 4.64 -15.52
CA ARG A 242 -36.11 3.46 -14.89
C ARG A 242 -36.23 2.21 -15.75
N PHE A 243 -37.27 2.10 -16.56
CA PHE A 243 -37.40 1.02 -17.55
C PHE A 243 -36.44 1.22 -18.72
N THR A 244 -36.40 2.43 -19.29
CA THR A 244 -35.54 2.74 -20.46
C THR A 244 -34.06 2.59 -20.13
N GLU A 245 -33.66 3.06 -18.95
CA GLU A 245 -32.29 2.96 -18.43
C GLU A 245 -31.81 1.51 -18.22
N MET A 246 -32.75 0.58 -18.01
CA MET A 246 -32.48 -0.84 -17.83
C MET A 246 -32.31 -1.58 -19.18
N LEU A 247 -32.72 -0.99 -20.31
CA LEU A 247 -32.60 -1.63 -21.62
C LEU A 247 -31.14 -1.77 -22.06
N GLY A 248 -30.84 -2.86 -22.77
CA GLY A 248 -29.50 -3.13 -23.31
C GLY A 248 -28.46 -3.60 -22.28
N GLN A 249 -28.82 -3.73 -21.00
CA GLN A 249 -27.91 -4.21 -19.97
C GLN A 249 -27.72 -5.74 -20.00
N PRO A 250 -26.50 -6.25 -19.75
CA PRO A 250 -26.26 -7.68 -19.66
C PRO A 250 -26.95 -8.27 -18.42
N GLY A 251 -27.48 -9.49 -18.53
CA GLY A 251 -28.19 -10.23 -17.47
C GLY A 251 -29.72 -10.23 -17.65
N SER A 252 -30.48 -10.33 -16.55
CA SER A 252 -31.95 -10.39 -16.62
C SER A 252 -32.54 -9.14 -17.26
N THR A 253 -33.49 -9.31 -18.15
CA THR A 253 -34.19 -8.20 -18.82
C THR A 253 -35.29 -7.61 -17.92
N PRO A 254 -35.86 -6.44 -18.26
CA PRO A 254 -37.02 -5.91 -17.53
C PRO A 254 -38.19 -6.90 -17.47
N LEU A 255 -38.40 -7.67 -18.54
CA LEU A 255 -39.42 -8.72 -18.60
C LEU A 255 -39.12 -9.86 -17.62
N ASP A 256 -37.86 -10.26 -17.49
CA ASP A 256 -37.48 -11.31 -16.54
C ASP A 256 -37.71 -10.85 -15.10
N LEU A 257 -37.28 -9.62 -14.76
CA LEU A 257 -37.52 -9.06 -13.43
C LEU A 257 -39.01 -8.95 -13.11
N PHE A 258 -39.83 -8.54 -14.07
CA PHE A 258 -41.29 -8.55 -13.90
C PHE A 258 -41.85 -9.96 -13.70
N LYS A 259 -41.42 -10.94 -14.50
CA LYS A 259 -41.86 -12.33 -14.35
C LYS A 259 -41.51 -12.87 -12.96
N PHE A 260 -40.28 -12.66 -12.49
CA PHE A 260 -39.86 -13.05 -11.15
C PHE A 260 -40.70 -12.37 -10.08
N TYR A 261 -40.96 -11.07 -10.24
CA TYR A 261 -41.79 -10.30 -9.30
C TYR A 261 -43.22 -10.85 -9.22
N VAL A 262 -43.89 -11.03 -10.36
CA VAL A 262 -45.25 -11.58 -10.43
C VAL A 262 -45.33 -13.02 -9.92
N MET A 263 -44.30 -13.84 -10.21
CA MET A 263 -44.20 -15.20 -9.69
C MET A 263 -44.14 -15.21 -8.16
N ASN A 264 -43.30 -14.35 -7.57
CA ASN A 264 -43.19 -14.21 -6.10
C ASN A 264 -44.50 -13.70 -5.49
N LEU A 265 -45.18 -12.74 -6.13
CA LEU A 265 -46.50 -12.28 -5.70
C LEU A 265 -47.53 -13.41 -5.73
N LYS A 266 -47.50 -14.26 -6.75
CA LYS A 266 -48.41 -15.39 -6.89
C LYS A 266 -48.18 -16.45 -5.82
N GLU A 267 -46.92 -16.78 -5.54
CA GLU A 267 -46.57 -17.72 -4.47
C GLU A 267 -47.05 -17.21 -3.10
N ARG A 268 -46.80 -15.92 -2.81
CA ARG A 268 -47.30 -15.28 -1.59
C ARG A 268 -48.83 -15.27 -1.52
N PHE A 269 -49.51 -14.95 -2.63
CA PHE A 269 -50.96 -14.96 -2.70
C PHE A 269 -51.54 -16.37 -2.45
N ASP A 270 -50.95 -17.41 -3.05
CA ASP A 270 -51.40 -18.78 -2.85
C ASP A 270 -51.20 -19.24 -1.39
N TYR A 271 -50.13 -18.80 -0.73
CA TYR A 271 -49.90 -19.00 0.70
C TYR A 271 -50.96 -18.27 1.56
N ASP A 272 -51.15 -16.97 1.35
CA ASP A 272 -52.14 -16.15 2.07
C ASP A 272 -53.56 -16.72 1.93
N LYS A 273 -53.92 -17.16 0.71
CA LYS A 273 -55.21 -17.77 0.40
C LYS A 273 -55.44 -19.08 1.15
N ARG A 274 -54.38 -19.87 1.40
CA ARG A 274 -54.48 -21.11 2.20
C ARG A 274 -54.77 -20.77 3.66
N ILE A 275 -54.10 -19.77 4.22
CA ILE A 275 -54.33 -19.29 5.59
C ILE A 275 -55.78 -18.81 5.74
N LEU A 276 -56.22 -17.91 4.87
CA LEU A 276 -57.58 -17.36 4.92
C LEU A 276 -58.64 -18.47 4.82
N LYS A 277 -58.45 -19.47 3.95
CA LYS A 277 -59.36 -20.62 3.86
C LYS A 277 -59.36 -21.49 5.11
N ALA A 278 -58.21 -21.67 5.76
CA ALA A 278 -58.12 -22.43 7.01
C ALA A 278 -58.93 -21.74 8.13
N ILE A 279 -58.76 -20.41 8.28
CA ILE A 279 -59.50 -19.60 9.25
C ILE A 279 -61.01 -19.70 9.00
N LEU A 280 -61.45 -19.50 7.76
CA LEU A 280 -62.86 -19.59 7.41
C LEU A 280 -63.46 -20.97 7.72
N LYS A 281 -62.69 -22.04 7.49
CA LYS A 281 -63.10 -23.41 7.81
C LYS A 281 -63.24 -23.62 9.33
N GLU A 282 -62.29 -23.13 10.11
CA GLU A 282 -62.33 -23.20 11.58
C GLU A 282 -63.52 -22.42 12.17
N LYS A 283 -63.78 -21.23 11.62
CA LYS A 283 -64.94 -20.39 12.02
C LYS A 283 -66.27 -20.86 11.41
N LYS A 284 -66.26 -21.97 10.64
CA LYS A 284 -67.44 -22.54 9.95
C LYS A 284 -68.19 -21.50 9.08
N PHE A 285 -67.47 -20.53 8.53
CA PHE A 285 -68.04 -19.49 7.68
C PHE A 285 -67.88 -19.83 6.20
N THR A 286 -68.99 -19.83 5.46
CA THR A 286 -68.99 -20.07 4.02
C THR A 286 -69.27 -18.76 3.28
N VAL A 287 -68.43 -18.44 2.30
CA VAL A 287 -68.64 -17.29 1.42
C VAL A 287 -69.62 -17.69 0.31
N GLU A 288 -70.73 -16.98 0.24
CA GLU A 288 -71.79 -17.12 -0.75
C GLU A 288 -71.75 -15.99 -1.80
N ALA A 289 -72.53 -16.10 -2.86
CA ALA A 289 -72.53 -15.14 -3.98
C ALA A 289 -72.87 -13.70 -3.57
N GLU A 290 -73.69 -13.52 -2.54
CA GLU A 290 -74.17 -12.23 -2.01
C GLU A 290 -73.43 -11.81 -0.73
N THR A 291 -72.43 -12.57 -0.29
CA THR A 291 -71.68 -12.20 0.92
C THR A 291 -71.03 -10.84 0.72
N ALA A 292 -71.18 -9.94 1.69
CA ALA A 292 -70.51 -8.64 1.70
C ALA A 292 -69.05 -8.77 2.18
N TYR A 293 -68.15 -7.96 1.61
CA TYR A 293 -66.72 -7.98 1.97
C TYR A 293 -66.48 -7.71 3.46
N GLU A 294 -67.28 -6.82 4.06
CA GLU A 294 -67.21 -6.50 5.49
C GLU A 294 -67.48 -7.72 6.38
N ASN A 295 -68.41 -8.60 5.96
CA ASN A 295 -68.73 -9.81 6.70
C ASN A 295 -67.57 -10.80 6.63
N PHE A 296 -66.90 -10.92 5.49
CA PHE A 296 -65.66 -11.70 5.37
C PHE A 296 -64.54 -11.12 6.25
N LEU A 297 -64.31 -9.81 6.20
CA LEU A 297 -63.27 -9.14 6.99
C LEU A 297 -63.47 -9.35 8.49
N LYS A 298 -64.70 -9.22 9.02
CA LYS A 298 -65.00 -9.51 10.44
C LYS A 298 -64.59 -10.93 10.85
N GLN A 299 -64.66 -11.89 9.94
CA GLN A 299 -64.26 -13.27 10.24
C GLN A 299 -62.75 -13.47 10.24
N VAL A 300 -61.99 -12.74 9.44
CA VAL A 300 -60.55 -13.01 9.28
C VAL A 300 -59.65 -12.01 9.98
N LYS A 301 -60.06 -10.74 10.13
CA LYS A 301 -59.22 -9.62 10.58
C LYS A 301 -58.71 -9.75 12.02
N ASP A 302 -59.46 -10.43 12.89
CA ASP A 302 -59.09 -10.61 14.30
C ASP A 302 -58.16 -11.82 14.53
N ASP A 303 -57.87 -12.61 13.48
CA ASP A 303 -56.98 -13.78 13.58
C ASP A 303 -55.52 -13.36 13.41
N THR A 304 -54.67 -13.76 14.37
CA THR A 304 -53.25 -13.40 14.40
C THR A 304 -52.48 -13.85 13.15
N ARG A 305 -52.93 -14.93 12.47
CA ARG A 305 -52.33 -15.42 11.22
C ARG A 305 -52.54 -14.48 10.03
N THR A 306 -53.43 -13.50 10.17
CA THR A 306 -53.73 -12.53 9.10
C THR A 306 -52.97 -11.21 9.22
N ALA A 307 -52.18 -11.03 10.29
CA ALA A 307 -51.45 -9.79 10.56
C ALA A 307 -50.52 -9.36 9.41
N ASP A 308 -49.88 -10.32 8.74
CA ASP A 308 -48.91 -10.07 7.67
C ASP A 308 -49.50 -10.19 6.25
N ILE A 309 -50.82 -10.42 6.14
CA ILE A 309 -51.51 -10.56 4.85
C ILE A 309 -51.89 -9.16 4.33
N PRO A 310 -51.41 -8.74 3.15
CA PRO A 310 -51.78 -7.46 2.58
C PRO A 310 -53.29 -7.33 2.34
N VAL A 311 -53.85 -6.14 2.57
CA VAL A 311 -55.29 -5.85 2.34
C VAL A 311 -55.70 -6.14 0.89
N CYS A 312 -54.83 -5.88 -0.07
CA CYS A 312 -55.05 -6.21 -1.48
C CYS A 312 -55.21 -7.73 -1.70
N ASN A 313 -54.40 -8.56 -1.02
CA ASN A 313 -54.49 -10.02 -1.10
C ASN A 313 -55.75 -10.53 -0.39
N MET A 314 -56.17 -9.92 0.72
CA MET A 314 -57.44 -10.25 1.39
C MET A 314 -58.64 -9.97 0.47
N LYS A 315 -58.63 -8.82 -0.21
CA LYS A 315 -59.69 -8.43 -1.15
C LYS A 315 -59.73 -9.38 -2.36
N GLN A 316 -58.59 -9.66 -2.98
CA GLN A 316 -58.48 -10.58 -4.11
C GLN A 316 -58.88 -12.03 -3.73
N CYS A 317 -58.52 -12.48 -2.52
CA CYS A 317 -58.96 -13.79 -2.02
C CYS A 317 -60.47 -13.85 -1.87
N PHE A 318 -61.09 -12.81 -1.32
CA PHE A 318 -62.54 -12.72 -1.17
C PHE A 318 -63.24 -12.73 -2.54
N GLU A 319 -62.80 -11.89 -3.48
CA GLU A 319 -63.32 -11.85 -4.86
C GLU A 319 -63.22 -13.24 -5.52
N ALA A 320 -62.10 -13.93 -5.37
CA ALA A 320 -61.93 -15.29 -5.89
C ALA A 320 -62.84 -16.34 -5.22
N LEU A 321 -63.20 -16.16 -3.95
CA LEU A 321 -64.14 -17.04 -3.25
C LEU A 321 -65.59 -16.78 -3.67
N VAL A 322 -65.98 -15.51 -3.80
CA VAL A 322 -67.30 -15.08 -4.29
C VAL A 322 -67.52 -15.55 -5.72
N GLU A 323 -66.55 -15.37 -6.62
CA GLU A 323 -66.67 -15.85 -8.02
C GLU A 323 -66.79 -17.37 -8.08
N ARG A 324 -66.10 -18.10 -7.20
CA ARG A 324 -66.27 -19.56 -7.10
C ARG A 324 -67.67 -19.93 -6.61
N ALA A 325 -68.25 -19.18 -5.67
CA ALA A 325 -69.61 -19.40 -5.18
C ALA A 325 -70.64 -19.13 -6.30
N LYS A 326 -70.50 -18.03 -7.03
CA LYS A 326 -71.34 -17.70 -8.20
C LYS A 326 -71.26 -18.75 -9.30
N SER A 327 -70.07 -19.25 -9.62
CA SER A 327 -69.90 -20.31 -10.63
C SER A 327 -70.62 -21.59 -10.21
N LYS A 328 -70.49 -22.00 -8.94
CA LYS A 328 -71.18 -23.18 -8.42
C LYS A 328 -72.71 -23.02 -8.46
N GLU A 329 -73.22 -21.85 -8.11
CA GLU A 329 -74.66 -21.59 -8.15
C GLU A 329 -75.20 -21.60 -9.58
N LYS A 330 -74.46 -21.01 -10.53
CA LYS A 330 -74.79 -21.06 -11.96
C LYS A 330 -74.79 -22.49 -12.50
N ASP A 331 -73.86 -23.33 -12.05
CA ASP A 331 -73.80 -24.74 -12.46
C ASP A 331 -74.95 -25.56 -11.85
N ARG A 332 -75.32 -25.29 -10.59
CA ARG A 332 -76.53 -25.88 -9.96
C ARG A 332 -77.80 -25.50 -10.70
N MET A 333 -78.00 -24.22 -11.02
CA MET A 333 -79.17 -23.77 -11.77
C MET A 333 -79.24 -24.37 -13.18
N LYS A 334 -78.09 -24.57 -13.83
CA LYS A 334 -78.04 -25.29 -15.13
C LYS A 334 -78.37 -26.77 -14.99
N GLU A 335 -77.91 -27.43 -13.92
CA GLU A 335 -78.22 -28.84 -13.67
C GLU A 335 -79.69 -29.03 -13.31
N GLU A 336 -80.26 -28.15 -12.50
CA GLU A 336 -81.70 -28.14 -12.18
C GLU A 336 -82.54 -27.86 -13.43
N SER A 337 -82.13 -26.90 -14.28
CA SER A 337 -82.80 -26.64 -15.57
C SER A 337 -82.72 -27.83 -16.54
N ARG A 338 -81.67 -28.66 -16.45
CA ARG A 338 -81.52 -29.91 -17.22
C ARG A 338 -82.27 -31.11 -16.63
N ARG A 339 -82.66 -31.05 -15.35
CA ARG A 339 -83.47 -32.09 -14.68
C ARG A 339 -84.97 -31.85 -14.82
N VAL A 340 -85.37 -30.59 -15.05
CA VAL A 340 -86.77 -30.16 -15.20
C VAL A 340 -87.19 -30.10 -16.68
N SER A 341 -86.23 -30.12 -17.62
CA SER A 341 -86.45 -30.32 -19.06
C SER A 341 -86.24 -31.78 -19.43
#